data_AF-R7BLW4-F1
#
_entry.id   AF-R7BLW4-F1
#
_cell.length_a   1.000
_cell.length_b   1.000
_cell.length_c   1.000
_cell.angle_alpha   90.00
_cell.angle_beta   90.00
_cell.angle_gamma   90.00
#
_symmetry.space_group_name_H-M   'P 1'
#
loop_
_entity.id
_entity.type
_entity.pdbx_description
1 polymer ?
#
loop_
_entity_poly.entity_id
_entity_poly.type
_entity_poly.pdbx_seq_one_letter_code
_entity_poly.pdbx_strand_id
1 'polypeptide(L)' 'MSEKMYKIRKMIVPVEVKAEGNLKSQSLKAFCDKYHPDAAVRISAMKYINQGWMENIPLYAVCNL' A
#
# COMPACT_ATOMS: atom_id res chain seq x y z
N MET A 1 37.38 14.33 -6.74
CA MET A 1 36.77 12.99 -6.57
C MET A 1 35.52 13.17 -5.75
N SER A 2 34.34 12.98 -6.34
CA SER A 2 33.06 13.16 -5.64
C SER A 2 32.60 11.80 -5.14
N GLU A 3 32.58 11.62 -3.82
CA GLU A 3 31.99 10.45 -3.18
C GLU A 3 30.48 10.47 -3.41
N LYS A 4 29.98 9.55 -4.26
CA LYS A 4 28.53 9.30 -4.36
C LYS A 4 28.10 8.46 -3.15
N MET A 5 27.53 9.14 -2.16
CA MET A 5 26.84 8.51 -1.03
C MET A 5 25.54 7.85 -1.53
N TYR A 6 25.55 6.55 -1.81
CA TYR A 6 24.32 5.80 -2.11
C TYR A 6 23.57 5.48 -0.82
N LYS A 7 22.50 6.25 -0.53
CA LYS A 7 21.58 5.96 0.57
C LYS A 7 20.61 4.87 0.15
N ILE A 8 20.75 3.65 0.69
CA ILE A 8 19.73 2.60 0.57
C ILE A 8 18.54 3.05 1.44
N ARG A 9 17.51 3.65 0.83
CA ARG A 9 16.27 3.98 1.54
C ARG A 9 15.49 2.69 1.79
N LYS A 10 15.27 2.33 3.06
CA LYS A 10 14.23 1.35 3.41
C LYS A 10 12.87 2.02 3.18
N MET A 11 12.16 1.58 2.14
CA MET A 11 10.81 2.04 1.82
C MET A 11 9.81 1.17 2.58
N ILE A 12 8.99 1.77 3.44
CA ILE A 12 7.93 1.07 4.15
C ILE A 12 6.64 1.29 3.38
N VAL A 13 6.07 0.21 2.85
CA VAL A 13 4.79 0.22 2.16
C VAL A 13 3.76 -0.45 3.07
N PRO A 14 2.81 0.28 3.67
CA PRO A 14 1.73 -0.34 4.41
C PRO A 14 0.82 -1.14 3.47
N VAL A 15 0.47 -2.35 3.90
CA VAL A 15 -0.41 -3.26 3.19
C VAL A 15 -1.59 -3.62 4.09
N GLU A 16 -2.80 -3.55 3.57
CA GLU A 16 -4.02 -4.01 4.24
C GLU A 16 -4.71 -5.09 3.40
N VAL A 17 -5.10 -6.21 4.00
CA VAL A 17 -5.82 -7.29 3.32
C VAL A 17 -7.25 -7.39 3.85
N LYS A 18 -8.25 -7.43 2.95
CA LYS A 18 -9.66 -7.60 3.29
C LYS A 18 -10.31 -8.68 2.42
N ALA A 19 -10.81 -9.75 3.04
CA ALA A 19 -11.50 -10.82 2.33
C ALA A 19 -12.99 -10.49 2.03
N GLU A 20 -13.61 -9.66 2.87
CA GLU A 20 -15.04 -9.33 2.77
C GLU A 20 -15.29 -7.98 2.09
N GLY A 21 -16.47 -7.82 1.47
CA GLY A 21 -16.88 -6.60 0.76
C GLY A 21 -17.18 -5.39 1.68
N ASN A 22 -17.15 -5.55 3.01
CA ASN A 22 -17.45 -4.48 3.95
C ASN A 22 -16.17 -3.70 4.30
N LEU A 23 -15.74 -2.78 3.43
CA LEU A 23 -14.49 -2.02 3.57
C LEU A 23 -14.54 -0.88 4.60
N LYS A 24 -15.24 -1.05 5.73
CA LYS A 24 -15.40 0.02 6.72
C LYS A 24 -14.15 0.31 7.55
N SER A 25 -13.16 -0.59 7.61
CA SER A 25 -11.95 -0.31 8.39
C SER A 25 -11.14 0.84 7.76
N GLN A 26 -10.81 1.82 8.58
CA GLN A 26 -10.01 3.00 8.24
C GLN A 26 -8.55 2.89 8.75
N SER A 27 -8.10 1.70 9.18
CA SER A 27 -6.74 1.51 9.71
C SER A 27 -5.65 1.95 8.74
N LEU A 28 -5.73 1.52 7.48
CA LEU A 28 -4.76 1.92 6.46
C LEU A 28 -4.77 3.44 6.24
N LYS A 29 -5.95 4.06 6.22
CA LYS A 29 -6.10 5.50 6.04
C LYS A 29 -5.49 6.28 7.22
N ALA A 30 -5.81 5.89 8.45
CA ALA A 30 -5.23 6.48 9.66
C ALA A 30 -3.70 6.33 9.71
N PHE A 31 -3.15 5.21 9.25
CA PHE A 31 -1.70 5.04 9.12
C PHE A 31 -1.12 5.99 8.07
N CYS A 32 -1.74 6.09 6.90
CA CYS A 32 -1.28 6.98 5.83
C CYS A 32 -1.32 8.45 6.26
N ASP A 33 -2.39 8.87 6.94
CA ASP A 33 -2.55 10.24 7.44
C ASP A 33 -1.54 10.58 8.55
N LYS A 34 -1.11 9.57 9.34
CA LYS A 34 -0.12 9.77 10.41
C LYS A 34 1.32 9.80 9.90
N TYR A 35 1.67 8.88 9.01
CA TYR A 35 3.07 8.62 8.64
C TYR A 35 3.43 9.02 7.22
N HIS A 36 2.46 9.43 6.40
CA HIS A 36 2.66 9.91 5.02
C HIS A 36 3.62 9.01 4.21
N PRO A 37 3.34 7.70 4.11
CA PRO A 37 4.18 6.78 3.33
C PRO A 37 4.13 7.17 1.84
N ASP A 38 5.21 6.87 1.12
CA ASP A 38 5.31 7.17 -0.32
C ASP A 38 4.30 6.36 -1.17
N ALA A 39 3.85 5.20 -0.66
CA ALA A 39 2.86 4.35 -1.31
C ALA A 39 2.05 3.55 -0.28
N ALA A 40 0.83 3.14 -0.62
CA ALA A 40 -0.01 2.26 0.20
C ALA A 40 -0.82 1.30 -0.67
N VAL A 41 -0.98 0.06 -0.20
CA VAL A 41 -1.66 -1.00 -0.97
C VAL A 41 -2.76 -1.64 -0.13
N ARG A 42 -3.95 -1.81 -0.74
CA ARG A 42 -5.02 -2.63 -0.18
C ARG A 42 -5.27 -3.82 -1.09
N ILE A 43 -5.26 -5.03 -0.54
CA ILE A 43 -5.65 -6.23 -1.26
C ILE A 43 -7.08 -6.58 -0.84
N SER A 44 -8.01 -6.69 -1.79
CA SER A 44 -9.39 -7.06 -1.46
C SER A 44 -10.13 -7.81 -2.55
N ALA A 45 -11.34 -8.32 -2.25
CA ALA A 45 -12.23 -8.92 -3.25
C ALA A 45 -12.78 -7.91 -4.28
N MET A 46 -12.55 -6.61 -4.09
CA MET A 46 -12.97 -5.59 -5.05
C MET A 46 -12.07 -5.52 -6.30
N LYS A 47 -12.57 -4.84 -7.34
CA LYS A 47 -11.81 -4.51 -8.55
C LYS A 47 -10.63 -3.58 -8.26
N TYR A 48 -9.71 -3.50 -9.22
CA TYR A 48 -8.60 -2.55 -9.13
C TYR A 48 -9.11 -1.11 -9.08
N ILE A 49 -8.57 -0.32 -8.15
CA ILE A 49 -8.87 1.11 -8.01
C ILE A 49 -7.61 1.83 -7.58
N ASN A 50 -7.20 2.86 -8.33
CA ASN A 50 -6.20 3.82 -7.86
C ASN A 50 -6.93 5.02 -7.25
N GLN A 51 -6.70 5.30 -5.97
CA GLN A 51 -7.32 6.40 -5.23
C GLN A 51 -6.37 7.58 -5.00
N GLY A 52 -5.20 7.60 -5.64
CA GLY A 52 -4.14 8.59 -5.45
C GLY A 52 -3.31 8.39 -4.18
N TRP A 53 -3.97 8.10 -3.05
CA TRP A 53 -3.29 7.84 -1.77
C TRP A 53 -3.07 6.34 -1.48
N MET A 54 -3.77 5.47 -2.21
CA MET A 54 -3.70 4.01 -2.07
C MET A 54 -4.19 3.32 -3.34
N GLU A 55 -3.62 2.15 -3.63
CA GLU A 55 -4.09 1.27 -4.69
C GLU A 55 -4.79 0.04 -4.13
N ASN A 56 -6.01 -0.22 -4.60
CA ASN A 56 -6.71 -1.45 -4.33
C ASN A 56 -6.33 -2.48 -5.40
N ILE A 57 -5.69 -3.57 -5.00
CA ILE A 57 -5.35 -4.72 -5.84
C ILE A 57 -6.36 -5.84 -5.56
N PRO A 58 -7.00 -6.42 -6.59
CA PRO A 58 -7.89 -7.56 -6.40
C PRO A 58 -7.15 -8.78 -5.85
N LEU A 59 -7.78 -9.55 -4.97
CA LEU A 59 -7.20 -10.79 -4.40
C LEU A 59 -6.73 -11.76 -5.49
N TYR A 60 -7.47 -11.89 -6.60
CA TYR A 60 -7.10 -12.76 -7.73
C TYR A 60 -5.86 -12.28 -8.51
N ALA A 61 -5.43 -11.03 -8.31
CA ALA A 61 -4.27 -10.45 -8.99
C ALA A 61 -2.98 -10.59 -8.17
N VAL A 62 -3.06 -11.14 -6.95
CA VAL A 62 -1.89 -11.40 -6.11
C VAL A 62 -1.37 -12.81 -6.42
N CYS A 63 -0.09 -12.92 -6.77
CA CYS A 63 0.59 -14.19 -7.01
C CYS A 63 1.59 -14.49 -5.89
N ASN A 64 1.70 -15.75 -5.48
CA ASN A 64 2.87 -16.22 -4.73
C ASN A 64 4.00 -16.46 -5.73
N LEU A 65 5.11 -15.75 -5.57
CA LEU A 65 6.36 -15.94 -6.29
C LEU A 65 7.35 -16.72 -5.42
#